data_AF-X1IFY5-F1
#
_entry.id   AF-X1IFY5-F1
#
_cell.length_a   1.000
_cell.length_b   1.000
_cell.length_c   1.000
_cell.angle_alpha   90.00
_cell.angle_beta   90.00
_cell.angle_gamma   90.00
#
_symmetry.space_group_name_H-M   'P 1'
#
loop_
_entity.id
_entity.type
_entity.pdbx_description
1 polymer ?
#
loop_
_entity_poly.entity_id
_entity_poly.type
_entity_poly.pdbx_seq_one_letter_code
_entity_poly.pdbx_strand_id
1 'polypeptide(L)'
;MDLLMKVLSLFTLSGFAELYSGNIIMIIVGGVLLYLAIGKKYEPLLLVPIGFGAILVNLPLTGIMEEGGLLYFISWGIRHEVYPCLIFMGIGAMTDFGPLLSNPVTFLLGAAAQVGVFV
;
A
#
# COMPACT_ATOMS: atom_id res chain seq x y z
N MET A 1 39.58 4.18 -24.82
CA MET A 1 38.52 3.18 -25.08
C MET A 1 37.91 2.62 -23.79
N ASP A 2 38.71 2.27 -22.79
CA ASP A 2 38.19 1.68 -21.53
C ASP A 2 37.30 2.59 -20.68
N LEU A 3 37.58 3.90 -20.61
CA LEU A 3 36.75 4.83 -19.84
C LEU A 3 35.35 4.97 -20.44
N LEU A 4 35.26 5.05 -21.77
CA LEU A 4 33.99 5.17 -22.48
C LEU A 4 33.15 3.89 -22.31
N MET A 5 33.78 2.72 -22.42
CA MET A 5 33.14 1.41 -22.16
C MET A 5 32.65 1.29 -20.71
N LYS A 6 33.43 1.79 -19.73
CA LYS A 6 33.03 1.78 -18.31
C LYS A 6 31.86 2.72 -18.04
N VAL A 7 31.86 3.93 -18.60
CA VAL A 7 30.72 4.86 -18.48
C VAL A 7 29.47 4.25 -19.13
N LEU A 8 29.61 3.63 -20.30
CA LEU A 8 28.49 2.93 -20.96
C LEU A 8 27.96 1.77 -20.11
N SER A 9 28.85 0.97 -19.50
CA SER A 9 28.46 -0.12 -18.60
C SER A 9 27.76 0.39 -17.33
N LEU A 10 28.16 1.55 -16.80
CA LEU A 10 27.51 2.17 -15.66
C LEU A 10 26.10 2.65 -16.02
N PHE A 11 25.91 3.21 -17.21
CA PHE A 11 24.58 3.59 -17.68
C PHE A 11 23.68 2.36 -17.89
N THR A 12 24.18 1.29 -18.50
CA THR A 12 23.38 0.06 -18.69
C THR A 12 23.11 -0.71 -17.40
N LEU A 13 24.00 -0.65 -16.41
CA LEU A 13 23.79 -1.28 -15.09
C LEU A 13 23.04 -0.36 -14.10
N SER A 14 22.84 0.91 -14.46
CA SER A 14 22.12 1.84 -13.61
C SER A 14 20.62 1.53 -13.62
N GLY A 15 19.96 1.71 -12.48
CA GLY A 15 18.50 1.60 -12.39
C GLY A 15 17.75 2.51 -13.36
N PHE A 16 18.38 3.57 -13.87
CA PHE A 16 17.79 4.44 -14.89
C PHE A 16 17.56 3.75 -16.23
N ALA A 17 18.33 2.72 -16.57
CA ALA A 17 18.14 1.96 -17.82
C ALA A 17 16.92 1.03 -17.78
N GLU A 18 16.51 0.60 -16.59
CA GLU A 18 15.36 -0.30 -16.36
C GLU A 18 14.11 0.45 -15.86
N LEU A 19 14.10 1.78 -15.95
CA LEU A 19 12.90 2.59 -15.65
C LEU A 19 11.92 2.53 -16.82
N TYR A 20 10.89 1.71 -16.69
CA TYR A 20 9.76 1.74 -17.61
C TYR A 20 8.83 2.92 -17.29
N SER A 21 8.03 3.33 -18.29
CA SER A 21 7.03 4.39 -18.13
C SER A 21 6.01 4.08 -17.03
N GLY A 22 5.66 2.80 -16.85
CA GLY A 22 4.77 2.34 -15.77
C GLY A 22 5.31 2.64 -14.37
N ASN A 23 6.61 2.42 -14.14
CA ASN A 23 7.26 2.71 -12.85
C ASN A 23 7.13 4.20 -12.49
N ILE A 24 7.38 5.08 -13.46
CA ILE A 24 7.29 6.53 -13.28
C ILE A 24 5.85 6.94 -12.92
N ILE A 25 4.85 6.41 -13.63
CA ILE A 25 3.44 6.68 -13.34
C ILE A 25 3.09 6.24 -11.92
N MET A 26 3.49 5.05 -11.52
CA MET A 26 3.18 4.53 -10.19
C MET A 26 3.91 5.27 -9.06
N ILE A 27 5.12 5.76 -9.29
CA ILE A 27 5.83 6.63 -8.35
C ILE A 27 5.05 7.95 -8.17
N ILE A 28 4.55 8.53 -9.25
CA ILE A 28 3.71 9.74 -9.19
C ILE A 28 2.43 9.44 -8.38
N VAL A 29 1.76 8.32 -8.65
CA VAL A 29 0.57 7.89 -7.89
C VAL A 29 0.90 7.72 -6.40
N GLY A 30 2.02 7.07 -6.06
CA GLY A 30 2.49 6.94 -4.68
C GLY A 30 2.73 8.30 -4.02
N GLY A 31 3.31 9.26 -4.74
CA GLY A 31 3.46 10.65 -4.28
C GLY A 31 2.12 11.35 -4.05
N VAL A 32 1.13 11.15 -4.93
CA VAL A 32 -0.23 11.67 -4.76
C VAL A 32 -0.88 11.07 -3.52
N LEU A 33 -0.75 9.77 -3.28
CA LEU A 33 -1.26 9.11 -2.08
C LEU A 33 -0.61 9.67 -0.80
N LEU A 34 0.71 9.90 -0.81
CA LEU A 34 1.39 10.55 0.31
C LEU A 34 0.90 11.99 0.53
N TYR A 35 0.64 12.75 -0.53
CA TYR A 35 0.06 14.08 -0.42
C TYR A 35 -1.35 14.05 0.19
N LEU A 36 -2.20 13.11 -0.24
CA LEU A 36 -3.54 12.92 0.33
C LEU A 36 -3.45 12.54 1.81
N ALA A 37 -2.50 11.69 2.18
CA ALA A 37 -2.31 11.22 3.54
C ALA A 37 -1.78 12.30 4.49
N ILE A 38 -0.77 13.06 4.06
CA ILE A 38 -0.07 14.04 4.92
C ILE A 38 -0.69 15.42 4.79
N GLY A 39 -0.86 15.91 3.56
CA GLY A 39 -1.36 17.25 3.27
C GLY A 39 -2.85 17.39 3.55
N LYS A 40 -3.65 16.38 3.18
CA LYS A 40 -5.11 16.38 3.37
C LYS A 40 -5.60 15.49 4.52
N LYS A 41 -4.71 14.75 5.20
CA LYS A 41 -5.02 13.90 6.35
C LYS A 41 -6.09 12.84 6.08
N TYR A 42 -6.19 12.34 4.83
CA TYR A 42 -7.02 11.18 4.53
C TYR A 42 -6.35 9.92 5.06
N GLU A 43 -7.01 9.25 6.01
CA GLU A 43 -6.59 7.97 6.63
C GLU A 43 -5.06 7.81 6.77
N PRO A 44 -4.38 8.74 7.47
CA PRO A 44 -2.92 8.83 7.43
C PRO A 44 -2.23 7.56 7.92
N LEU A 45 -2.86 6.82 8.83
CA LEU A 45 -2.33 5.58 9.39
C LEU A 45 -2.17 4.47 8.34
N LEU A 46 -3.06 4.41 7.36
CA LEU A 46 -3.03 3.39 6.30
C LEU A 46 -2.40 3.94 5.02
N LEU A 47 -2.76 5.16 4.65
CA LEU A 47 -2.43 5.73 3.34
C LEU A 47 -0.94 6.12 3.22
N VAL A 48 -0.28 6.47 4.33
CA VAL A 48 1.18 6.73 4.33
C VAL A 48 1.99 5.46 4.03
N PRO A 49 1.81 4.33 4.74
CA PRO A 49 2.47 3.07 4.39
C PRO A 49 2.19 2.60 2.96
N ILE A 50 0.95 2.74 2.49
CA ILE A 50 0.56 2.35 1.12
C ILE A 50 1.28 3.21 0.08
N GLY A 51 1.25 4.54 0.23
CA GLY A 51 1.92 5.46 -0.70
C GLY A 51 3.44 5.24 -0.74
N PHE A 52 4.06 5.02 0.42
CA PHE A 52 5.49 4.73 0.50
C PHE A 52 5.85 3.37 -0.13
N GLY A 53 5.07 2.32 0.15
CA GLY A 53 5.24 1.00 -0.46
C GLY A 53 5.11 1.04 -1.99
N ALA A 54 4.14 1.80 -2.51
CA ALA A 54 3.95 1.99 -3.95
C ALA A 54 5.18 2.64 -4.61
N ILE A 55 5.81 3.62 -3.98
CA ILE A 55 7.05 4.21 -4.50
C ILE A 55 8.18 3.18 -4.49
N LEU A 56 8.39 2.50 -3.36
CA LEU A 56 9.49 1.56 -3.21
C LEU A 56 9.43 0.39 -4.20
N VAL A 57 8.26 -0.24 -4.40
CA VAL A 57 8.08 -1.38 -5.31
C VAL A 57 8.35 -1.00 -6.77
N ASN A 58 8.13 0.27 -7.12
CA ASN A 58 8.32 0.76 -8.48
C ASN A 58 9.74 1.30 -8.74
N LEU A 59 10.65 1.25 -7.77
CA LEU A 59 12.06 1.53 -8.02
C LEU A 59 12.73 0.30 -8.67
N PRO A 60 13.39 0.46 -9.83
CA PRO A 60 13.99 -0.65 -10.57
C PRO A 60 15.22 -1.21 -9.87
N LEU A 61 15.54 -2.46 -10.16
CA LEU A 61 16.72 -3.19 -9.64
C LEU A 61 16.80 -3.28 -8.11
N THR A 62 15.68 -3.11 -7.40
CA THR A 62 15.67 -3.15 -5.92
C THR A 62 15.50 -4.56 -5.35
N GLY A 63 14.89 -5.49 -6.09
CA GLY A 63 14.66 -6.87 -5.63
C GLY A 63 13.78 -6.98 -4.36
N ILE A 64 13.15 -5.89 -3.90
CA ILE A 64 12.49 -5.85 -2.58
C ILE A 64 11.23 -6.71 -2.49
N MET A 65 10.65 -7.07 -3.64
CA MET A 65 9.50 -7.96 -3.78
C MET A 65 9.89 -9.38 -4.24
N GLU A 66 11.16 -9.61 -4.55
CA GLU A 66 11.67 -10.94 -4.91
C GLU A 66 11.77 -11.81 -3.67
N GLU A 67 11.94 -13.12 -3.86
CA GLU A 67 12.06 -14.08 -2.77
C GLU A 67 13.26 -13.72 -1.87
N GLY A 68 12.99 -13.44 -0.59
CA GLY A 68 13.98 -12.93 0.37
C GLY A 68 14.02 -11.40 0.52
N GLY A 69 13.26 -10.65 -0.29
CA GLY A 69 13.11 -9.21 -0.17
C GLY A 69 12.26 -8.78 1.04
N LEU A 70 12.50 -7.57 1.54
CA LEU A 70 11.78 -7.03 2.70
C LEU A 70 10.26 -6.98 2.49
N LEU A 71 9.82 -6.43 1.36
CA LEU A 71 8.39 -6.30 1.05
C LEU A 71 7.78 -7.65 0.66
N TYR A 72 8.58 -8.61 0.18
CA TYR A 72 8.14 -9.99 -0.02
C TYR A 72 7.66 -10.62 1.29
N PHE A 73 8.46 -10.54 2.37
CA PHE A 73 8.07 -11.07 3.69
C PHE A 73 6.84 -10.37 4.27
N ILE A 74 6.72 -9.05 4.08
CA ILE A 74 5.52 -8.31 4.49
C ILE A 74 4.31 -8.75 3.65
N SER A 75 4.48 -8.93 2.34
CA SER A 75 3.39 -9.38 1.47
C SER A 75 2.89 -10.79 1.82
N TRP A 76 3.75 -11.65 2.38
CA TRP A 76 3.37 -12.99 2.84
C TRP A 76 2.26 -12.94 3.89
N GLY A 77 2.35 -12.02 4.87
CA GLY A 77 1.34 -11.85 5.90
C GLY A 77 0.01 -11.30 5.38
N ILE A 78 0.04 -10.58 4.24
CA ILE A 78 -1.16 -10.15 3.52
C ILE A 78 -1.78 -11.32 2.75
N ARG A 79 -0.96 -12.12 2.04
CA ARG A 79 -1.43 -13.28 1.26
C ARG A 79 -2.05 -14.38 2.12
N HIS A 80 -1.56 -14.56 3.35
CA HIS A 80 -2.11 -15.51 4.32
C HIS A 80 -3.20 -14.88 5.20
N GLU A 81 -3.64 -13.66 4.88
CA GLU A 81 -4.68 -12.91 5.58
C GLU A 81 -4.41 -12.68 7.07
N VAL A 82 -3.17 -12.89 7.53
CA VAL A 82 -2.77 -12.70 8.93
C VAL A 82 -2.92 -11.23 9.32
N TYR A 83 -2.41 -10.31 8.50
CA TYR A 83 -2.51 -8.87 8.82
C TYR A 83 -3.94 -8.34 8.73
N PRO A 84 -4.73 -8.60 7.67
CA PRO A 84 -6.14 -8.22 7.65
C PRO A 84 -6.92 -8.75 8.87
N CYS A 85 -6.76 -10.03 9.23
CA CYS A 85 -7.44 -10.61 10.38
C CYS A 85 -7.06 -9.92 11.69
N LEU A 86 -5.77 -9.64 11.91
CA LEU A 86 -5.30 -8.94 13.11
C LEU A 86 -5.78 -7.48 13.16
N ILE A 87 -5.81 -6.79 12.02
CA ILE A 87 -6.35 -5.43 11.93
C ILE A 87 -7.84 -5.42 12.27
N PHE A 88 -8.63 -6.35 11.70
CA PHE A 88 -10.06 -6.44 12.02
C PHE A 88 -10.33 -6.85 13.47
N MET A 89 -9.50 -7.72 14.05
CA MET A 89 -9.54 -8.02 15.48
C MET A 89 -9.32 -6.76 16.32
N GLY A 90 -8.32 -5.94 15.96
CA GLY A 90 -8.05 -4.66 16.62
C GLY A 90 -9.20 -3.66 16.49
N ILE A 91 -9.79 -3.53 15.30
CA ILE A 91 -10.98 -2.69 15.08
C ILE A 91 -12.15 -3.17 15.95
N GLY A 92 -12.39 -4.48 16.01
CA GLY A 92 -13.41 -5.07 16.88
C GLY A 92 -13.17 -4.79 18.36
N ALA A 93 -11.93 -4.85 18.82
CA ALA A 93 -11.56 -4.52 20.20
C ALA A 93 -11.75 -3.03 20.55
N MET A 94 -11.65 -2.14 19.56
CA MET A 94 -11.87 -0.69 19.72
C MET A 94 -13.33 -0.27 19.50
N THR A 95 -14.21 -1.19 19.09
CA THR A 95 -15.61 -0.88 18.78
C THR A 95 -16.46 -0.83 20.05
N ASP A 96 -17.16 0.29 20.28
CA ASP A 96 -18.13 0.42 21.36
C ASP A 96 -19.53 -0.05 20.91
N PHE A 97 -20.06 -1.07 21.60
CA PHE A 97 -21.38 -1.63 21.34
C PHE A 97 -22.51 -0.95 22.14
N GLY A 98 -22.20 -0.06 23.08
CA GLY A 98 -23.20 0.62 23.91
C GLY A 98 -24.31 1.32 23.11
N PRO A 99 -23.99 2.13 22.08
CA PRO A 99 -24.98 2.78 21.23
C PRO A 99 -25.85 1.77 20.44
N LEU A 100 -25.25 0.67 19.96
CA LEU A 100 -25.94 -0.37 19.20
C LEU A 100 -26.93 -1.15 20.06
N LEU A 101 -26.53 -1.52 21.29
CA LEU A 101 -27.37 -2.26 22.23
C LEU A 101 -28.51 -1.41 22.79
N SER A 102 -28.31 -0.10 22.90
CA SER A 102 -29.32 0.84 23.42
C SER A 102 -30.48 1.08 22.44
N ASN A 103 -30.24 0.97 21.13
CA ASN A 103 -31.28 1.03 20.11
C ASN A 103 -31.00 0.02 18.97
N PRO A 104 -31.52 -1.21 19.07
CA PRO A 104 -31.23 -2.27 18.10
C PRO A 104 -31.78 -1.99 16.70
N VAL A 105 -32.72 -1.05 16.53
CA VAL A 105 -33.21 -0.66 15.19
C VAL A 105 -32.09 -0.06 14.34
N THR A 106 -31.07 0.54 14.97
CA THR A 106 -29.87 1.04 14.26
C THR A 106 -29.11 -0.07 13.50
N PHE A 107 -29.25 -1.33 13.91
CA PHE A 107 -28.72 -2.48 13.17
C PHE A 107 -29.28 -2.57 11.74
N LEU A 108 -30.56 -2.25 11.54
CA LEU A 108 -31.20 -2.28 10.22
C LEU A 108 -30.61 -1.23 9.27
N LEU A 109 -30.13 -0.09 9.80
CA LEU A 109 -29.42 0.90 9.00
C LEU A 109 -28.08 0.34 8.49
N GLY A 110 -27.38 -0.43 9.33
CA GLY A 110 -26.17 -1.16 8.93
C GLY A 110 -26.45 -2.19 7.83
N ALA A 111 -27.56 -2.93 7.94
CA ALA A 111 -28.01 -3.86 6.90
C ALA A 111 -28.32 -3.15 5.57
N ALA A 112 -28.99 -1.99 5.63
CA ALA A 112 -29.25 -1.18 4.43
C ALA A 112 -27.97 -0.61 3.81
N ALA A 113 -26.98 -0.23 4.62
CA ALA A 113 -25.68 0.24 4.12
C ALA A 113 -24.94 -0.82 3.28
N GLN A 114 -25.14 -2.11 3.59
CA GLN A 114 -24.55 -3.22 2.80
C GLN A 114 -25.13 -3.32 1.39
N VAL A 115 -26.30 -2.74 1.09
CA VAL A 115 -26.85 -2.69 -0.28
C VAL A 115 -25.87 -1.98 -1.23
N GLY A 116 -25.11 -0.99 -0.76
CA GLY A 116 -24.10 -0.31 -1.56
C GLY A 116 -22.92 -1.19 -1.99
N VAL A 117 -22.73 -2.36 -1.36
CA VAL A 117 -21.74 -3.36 -1.80
C VAL A 117 -22.30 -4.25 -2.92
N PHE A 118 -23.63 -4.42 -2.98
CA PHE A 118 -24.32 -5.29 -3.95
C PHE A 118 -24.73 -4.60 -5.25
N VAL A 119 -24.82 -3.27 -5.27
CA VAL A 119 -25.15 -2.43 -6.45
C VAL A 119 -23.87 -1.99 -7.14
#